data_AF-A0A1H4D4Y7-F1
#
_entry.id   AF-A0A1H4D4Y7-F1
#
_cell.length_a   1.000
_cell.length_b   1.000
_cell.length_c   1.000
_cell.angle_alpha   90.00
_cell.angle_beta   90.00
_cell.angle_gamma   90.00
#
_symmetry.space_group_name_H-M   'P 1'
#
loop_
_entity.id
_entity.type
_entity.pdbx_description
1 polymer ?
#
loop_
_entity_poly.entity_id
_entity_poly.type
_entity_poly.pdbx_seq_one_letter_code
_entity_poly.pdbx_strand_id
1 'polypeptide(L)'
;MDIDKAIRIFSDFLNNSWIIVSQLLLNRDYTSNEDSINDWLQANWELLVERKVLKVNEYLEVYGEGADYNGSSSRIVDPEALPNFKVVIKSRSGNKILDILNDEQVVLENLTFEKIVGFKNGFYTFEPEFKYVLLTDDNLGLERVIVLDDVVFELERL
;
A
#
# COMPACT_ATOMS: atom_id res chain seq x y z
N MET A 1 0.47 16.38 7.24
CA MET A 1 -0.84 16.14 6.57
C MET A 1 -1.48 14.97 7.28
N ASP A 2 -2.81 14.82 7.26
CA ASP A 2 -3.44 13.62 7.79
C ASP A 2 -3.13 12.39 6.90
N ILE A 3 -2.95 11.20 7.49
CA ILE A 3 -2.53 9.98 6.79
C ILE A 3 -3.63 9.41 5.89
N ASP A 4 -4.90 9.41 6.32
CA ASP A 4 -6.04 8.98 5.48
C ASP A 4 -6.13 9.85 4.23
N LYS A 5 -6.00 11.17 4.41
CA LYS A 5 -5.96 12.09 3.27
C LYS A 5 -4.77 11.84 2.35
N ALA A 6 -3.59 11.52 2.88
CA ALA A 6 -2.40 11.22 2.08
C ALA A 6 -2.56 9.99 1.22
N ILE A 7 -3.06 8.90 1.81
CA ILE A 7 -3.27 7.63 1.13
C ILE A 7 -4.35 7.76 0.04
N ARG A 8 -5.41 8.55 0.26
CA ARG A 8 -6.42 8.82 -0.78
C ARG A 8 -5.86 9.60 -1.96
N ILE A 9 -5.09 10.66 -1.70
CA ILE A 9 -4.41 11.41 -2.76
C ILE A 9 -3.37 10.52 -3.47
N PHE A 10 -2.73 9.61 -2.75
CA PHE A 10 -1.81 8.65 -3.33
C PHE A 10 -2.54 7.67 -4.26
N SER A 11 -3.69 7.13 -3.88
CA SER A 11 -4.56 6.34 -4.77
C SER A 11 -4.94 7.13 -6.03
N ASP A 12 -5.32 8.40 -5.89
CA ASP A 12 -5.61 9.27 -7.04
C ASP A 12 -4.36 9.42 -7.93
N PHE A 13 -3.19 9.64 -7.35
CA PHE A 13 -1.92 9.70 -8.08
C PHE A 13 -1.69 8.41 -8.87
N LEU A 14 -1.79 7.23 -8.24
CA LEU A 14 -1.61 5.94 -8.90
C LEU A 14 -2.57 5.79 -10.09
N ASN A 15 -3.86 6.09 -9.89
CA ASN A 15 -4.86 6.01 -10.95
C ASN A 15 -4.56 6.95 -12.14
N ASN A 16 -4.11 8.17 -11.85
CA ASN A 16 -3.83 9.18 -12.89
C ASN A 16 -2.48 8.96 -13.59
N SER A 17 -1.48 8.42 -12.90
CA SER A 17 -0.13 8.23 -13.45
C SER A 17 0.05 6.90 -14.16
N TRP A 18 -0.73 5.87 -13.80
CA TRP A 18 -0.47 4.49 -14.22
C TRP A 18 -0.34 4.31 -15.73
N ILE A 19 -1.25 4.90 -16.51
CA ILE A 19 -1.25 4.72 -17.97
C ILE A 19 0.04 5.22 -18.63
N ILE A 20 0.65 6.27 -18.06
CA ILE A 20 1.91 6.83 -18.55
C ILE A 20 3.08 6.01 -18.01
N VAL A 21 3.08 5.73 -16.70
CA VAL A 21 4.21 5.12 -16.00
C VAL A 21 4.39 3.65 -16.37
N SER A 22 3.32 2.87 -16.48
CA SER A 22 3.39 1.44 -16.80
C SER A 22 4.14 1.16 -18.11
N GLN A 23 3.96 2.01 -19.13
CA GLN A 23 4.70 1.90 -20.40
C GLN A 23 6.21 2.03 -20.22
N LEU A 24 6.65 2.74 -19.17
CA LEU A 24 8.06 2.93 -18.85
C LEU A 24 8.59 1.86 -17.90
N LEU A 25 7.72 1.27 -17.06
CA LEU A 25 8.10 0.30 -16.04
C LEU A 25 8.14 -1.14 -16.57
N LEU A 26 7.30 -1.47 -17.56
CA LEU A 26 7.14 -2.83 -18.07
C LEU A 26 8.18 -3.18 -19.14
N ASN A 27 8.52 -4.47 -19.22
CA ASN A 27 9.41 -5.08 -20.21
C ASN A 27 10.83 -4.49 -20.21
N ARG A 28 11.39 -4.26 -19.02
CA ARG A 28 12.78 -3.82 -18.86
C ARG A 28 13.72 -5.03 -18.82
N ASP A 29 14.86 -4.93 -19.49
CA ASP A 29 15.78 -6.07 -19.64
C ASP A 29 16.49 -6.48 -18.34
N TYR A 30 16.59 -5.59 -17.36
CA TYR A 30 17.43 -5.78 -16.17
C TYR A 30 16.66 -6.25 -14.92
N THR A 31 15.32 -6.31 -14.98
CA THR A 31 14.47 -6.56 -13.81
C THR A 31 13.12 -7.13 -14.23
N SER A 32 12.37 -7.72 -13.30
CA SER A 32 11.01 -8.16 -13.58
C SER A 32 10.05 -6.96 -13.65
N ASN A 33 8.87 -7.17 -14.24
CA ASN A 33 7.81 -6.16 -14.22
C ASN A 33 7.38 -5.84 -12.78
N GLU A 34 7.34 -6.85 -11.93
CA GLU A 34 6.91 -6.74 -10.54
C GLU A 34 7.88 -5.90 -9.72
N ASP A 35 9.17 -6.22 -9.75
CA ASP A 35 10.21 -5.47 -9.04
C ASP A 35 10.26 -4.01 -9.51
N SER A 36 10.17 -3.79 -10.83
CA SER A 36 10.13 -2.44 -11.42
C SER A 36 8.93 -1.61 -10.94
N ILE A 37 7.77 -2.26 -10.76
CA ILE A 37 6.56 -1.63 -10.21
C ILE A 37 6.73 -1.37 -8.72
N ASN A 38 7.22 -2.35 -7.96
CA ASN A 38 7.43 -2.26 -6.53
C ASN A 38 8.45 -1.16 -6.16
N ASP A 39 9.57 -1.07 -6.87
CA ASP A 39 10.55 0.02 -6.73
C ASP A 39 9.89 1.39 -6.91
N TRP A 40 9.08 1.55 -7.97
CA TRP A 40 8.38 2.80 -8.23
C TRP A 40 7.33 3.11 -7.15
N LEU A 41 6.56 2.11 -6.72
CA LEU A 41 5.57 2.28 -5.67
C LEU A 41 6.22 2.69 -4.35
N GLN A 42 7.28 2.00 -3.94
CA GLN A 42 8.03 2.29 -2.72
C GLN A 42 8.66 3.69 -2.76
N ALA A 43 9.28 4.08 -3.88
CA ALA A 43 9.87 5.42 -4.03
C ALA A 43 8.81 6.51 -3.86
N ASN A 44 7.65 6.34 -4.48
CA ASN A 44 6.57 7.33 -4.40
C ASN A 44 5.85 7.27 -3.05
N TRP A 45 5.75 6.11 -2.41
CA TRP A 45 5.22 5.99 -1.04
C TRP A 45 6.06 6.80 -0.05
N GLU A 46 7.38 6.60 -0.08
CA GLU A 46 8.31 7.36 0.77
C GLU A 46 8.21 8.85 0.48
N LEU A 47 8.25 9.26 -0.80
CA LEU A 47 8.29 10.67 -1.16
C LEU A 47 6.95 11.40 -0.95
N LEU A 48 5.84 10.80 -1.39
CA LEU A 48 4.54 11.47 -1.48
C LEU A 48 3.69 11.28 -0.22
N VAL A 49 3.81 10.14 0.47
CA VAL A 49 3.02 9.82 1.66
C VAL A 49 3.86 10.02 2.91
N GLU A 50 4.92 9.24 3.08
CA GLU A 50 5.72 9.22 4.30
C GLU A 50 6.31 10.60 4.62
N ARG A 51 7.08 11.20 3.70
CA ARG A 51 7.69 12.52 3.91
C ARG A 51 6.69 13.67 4.03
N LYS A 52 5.45 13.47 3.58
CA LYS A 52 4.37 14.48 3.69
C LYS A 52 3.65 14.42 5.04
N VAL A 53 3.60 13.24 5.65
CA VAL A 53 2.88 12.98 6.90
C VAL A 53 3.82 13.05 8.10
N LEU A 54 4.99 12.43 8.00
CA LEU A 54 5.94 12.23 9.09
C LEU A 54 7.00 13.31 9.17
N LYS A 55 7.60 13.45 10.35
CA LYS A 55 8.75 14.33 10.59
C LYS A 55 10.06 13.67 10.15
N VAL A 56 11.13 14.45 10.22
CA VAL A 56 12.49 13.93 10.08
C VAL A 56 12.74 12.83 11.11
N ASN A 57 13.40 11.74 10.70
CA ASN A 57 13.68 10.54 11.50
C ASN A 57 12.45 9.72 11.94
N GLU A 58 11.27 10.00 11.40
CA GLU A 58 10.08 9.16 11.52
C GLU A 58 9.86 8.44 10.19
N TYR A 59 9.59 7.14 10.20
CA TYR A 59 9.55 6.26 9.03
C TYR A 59 8.35 5.32 9.10
N LEU A 60 7.62 5.22 7.99
CA LEU A 60 6.55 4.22 7.79
C LEU A 60 7.16 2.87 7.45
N GLU A 61 6.39 1.82 7.69
CA GLU A 61 6.62 0.51 7.08
C GLU A 61 6.68 0.59 5.55
N VAL A 62 7.34 -0.42 4.98
CA VAL A 62 7.45 -0.59 3.53
C VAL A 62 6.07 -0.77 2.92
N TYR A 63 5.89 -0.29 1.69
CA TYR A 63 4.63 -0.37 0.98
C TYR A 63 4.60 -1.64 0.13
N GLY A 64 3.72 -2.57 0.48
CA GLY A 64 3.74 -3.93 -0.06
C GLY A 64 5.10 -4.58 0.15
N GLU A 65 5.72 -5.02 -0.93
CA GLU A 65 7.00 -5.74 -0.89
C GLU A 65 8.22 -4.81 -0.78
N GLY A 66 8.00 -3.49 -0.86
CA GLY A 66 9.07 -2.50 -0.89
C GLY A 66 9.95 -2.61 -2.14
N ALA A 67 11.11 -1.97 -2.12
CA ALA A 67 12.02 -1.96 -3.26
C ALA A 67 13.01 -3.14 -3.24
N ASP A 68 13.46 -3.61 -4.41
CA ASP A 68 14.63 -4.48 -4.54
C ASP A 68 15.80 -3.75 -5.23
N TYR A 69 15.87 -2.44 -5.00
CA TYR A 69 16.91 -1.59 -5.58
C TYR A 69 18.20 -1.61 -4.74
N ASN A 70 18.04 -1.53 -3.42
CA ASN A 70 19.15 -1.57 -2.47
C ASN A 70 19.17 -2.97 -1.89
N GLY A 71 19.97 -3.91 -2.39
CA GLY A 71 19.83 -5.34 -2.03
C GLY A 71 19.85 -5.73 -0.53
N SER A 72 20.17 -4.81 0.39
CA SER A 72 20.03 -4.98 1.85
C SER A 72 18.83 -4.26 2.48
N SER A 73 18.03 -3.53 1.70
CA SER A 73 16.97 -2.65 2.16
C SER A 73 15.85 -2.50 1.15
N SER A 74 14.63 -2.70 1.64
CA SER A 74 13.41 -2.42 0.90
C SER A 74 13.05 -0.93 0.83
N ARG A 75 13.92 -0.04 1.33
CA ARG A 75 13.75 1.42 1.28
C ARG A 75 14.63 2.05 0.22
N ILE A 76 14.21 3.20 -0.32
CA ILE A 76 14.96 3.91 -1.39
C ILE A 76 15.66 5.16 -0.87
N VAL A 77 14.96 6.04 -0.16
CA VAL A 77 15.48 7.36 0.24
C VAL A 77 16.47 7.25 1.40
N ASP A 78 16.11 6.46 2.41
CA ASP A 78 16.93 6.23 3.61
C ASP A 78 17.09 4.70 3.81
N PRO A 79 18.03 4.03 3.10
CA PRO A 79 18.13 2.57 3.07
C PRO A 79 18.39 1.93 4.44
N GLU A 80 19.12 2.63 5.32
CA GLU A 80 19.46 2.12 6.65
C GLU A 80 18.40 2.43 7.72
N ALA A 81 17.33 3.14 7.36
CA ALA A 81 16.29 3.51 8.32
C ALA A 81 15.35 2.33 8.60
N LEU A 82 14.99 2.17 9.88
CA LEU A 82 13.97 1.22 10.31
C LEU A 82 12.62 1.94 10.52
N PRO A 83 11.50 1.29 10.20
CA PRO A 83 10.18 1.86 10.46
C PRO A 83 9.99 2.08 11.96
N ASN A 84 9.32 3.17 12.32
CA ASN A 84 8.90 3.46 13.69
C ASN A 84 7.44 3.91 13.77
N PHE A 85 6.74 3.93 12.63
CA PHE A 85 5.30 4.06 12.51
C PHE A 85 4.76 3.04 11.51
N LYS A 86 3.50 2.69 11.70
CA LYS A 86 2.70 1.88 10.76
C LYS A 86 1.38 2.55 10.45
N VAL A 87 0.79 2.12 9.35
CA VAL A 87 -0.58 2.48 8.96
C VAL A 87 -1.51 1.41 9.51
N VAL A 88 -2.45 1.82 10.35
CA VAL A 88 -3.54 0.96 10.83
C VAL A 88 -4.85 1.36 10.17
N ILE A 89 -5.78 0.42 10.08
CA ILE A 89 -7.03 0.60 9.36
C ILE A 89 -8.20 0.37 10.28
N LYS A 90 -9.22 1.23 10.16
CA LYS A 90 -10.49 1.08 10.85
C LYS A 90 -11.64 1.09 9.87
N SER A 91 -12.71 0.40 10.24
CA SER A 91 -13.97 0.47 9.52
C SER A 91 -14.56 1.88 9.65
N ARG A 92 -14.86 2.52 8.52
CA ARG A 92 -15.48 3.85 8.50
C ARG A 92 -16.86 3.84 9.16
N SER A 93 -17.61 2.76 8.98
CA SER A 93 -18.97 2.63 9.53
C SER A 93 -18.99 2.06 10.95
N GLY A 94 -17.85 1.56 11.45
CA GLY A 94 -17.76 0.82 12.71
C GLY A 94 -18.35 -0.60 12.65
N ASN A 95 -18.83 -1.05 11.48
CA ASN A 95 -19.38 -2.39 11.27
C ASN A 95 -18.40 -3.32 10.57
N LYS A 96 -18.80 -4.59 10.42
CA LYS A 96 -18.14 -5.54 9.54
C LYS A 96 -18.07 -5.01 8.10
N ILE A 97 -16.99 -5.34 7.41
CA ILE A 97 -16.72 -4.95 6.02
C ILE A 97 -16.65 -6.22 5.17
N LEU A 98 -17.10 -6.12 3.92
CA LEU A 98 -16.98 -7.20 2.94
C LEU A 98 -15.52 -7.33 2.49
N ASP A 99 -14.89 -8.45 2.82
CA ASP A 99 -13.70 -8.93 2.15
C ASP A 99 -14.10 -9.51 0.79
N ILE A 100 -13.80 -8.78 -0.28
CA ILE A 100 -14.21 -9.14 -1.64
C ILE A 100 -13.35 -10.27 -2.25
N LEU A 101 -12.18 -10.55 -1.67
CA LEU A 101 -11.32 -11.64 -2.15
C LEU A 101 -11.88 -12.99 -1.69
N ASN A 102 -12.36 -13.04 -0.45
CA ASN A 102 -12.84 -14.26 0.19
C ASN A 102 -14.38 -14.36 0.28
N ASP A 103 -15.10 -13.32 -0.16
CA ASP A 103 -16.57 -13.20 -0.09
C ASP A 103 -17.13 -13.37 1.33
N GLU A 104 -16.50 -12.71 2.32
CA GLU A 104 -16.88 -12.80 3.73
C GLU A 104 -16.95 -11.47 4.47
N GLN A 105 -17.71 -11.43 5.56
CA GLN A 105 -17.87 -10.23 6.40
C GLN A 105 -16.90 -10.25 7.58
N VAL A 106 -15.93 -9.33 7.59
CA VAL A 106 -14.81 -9.32 8.53
C VAL A 106 -14.83 -8.10 9.44
N VAL A 107 -14.28 -8.25 10.65
CA VAL A 107 -13.94 -7.15 11.54
C VAL A 107 -12.48 -6.79 11.30
N LEU A 108 -12.15 -5.50 11.19
CA LEU A 108 -10.78 -5.05 10.95
C LEU A 108 -9.98 -5.04 12.26
N GLU A 109 -9.60 -6.22 12.73
CA GLU A 109 -8.78 -6.44 13.93
C GLU A 109 -7.60 -7.37 13.59
N ASN A 110 -6.38 -7.02 14.03
CA ASN A 110 -5.15 -7.76 13.72
C ASN A 110 -4.92 -7.95 12.22
N LEU A 111 -5.10 -6.86 11.47
CA LEU A 111 -4.83 -6.81 10.05
C LEU A 111 -3.65 -5.88 9.79
N THR A 112 -2.71 -6.33 8.97
CA THR A 112 -1.60 -5.54 8.46
C THR A 112 -1.99 -4.88 7.14
N PHE A 113 -1.73 -3.57 7.02
CA PHE A 113 -1.90 -2.86 5.76
C PHE A 113 -0.72 -3.16 4.83
N GLU A 114 -1.01 -3.72 3.66
CA GLU A 114 0.01 -3.99 2.65
C GLU A 114 0.11 -2.83 1.66
N LYS A 115 -0.94 -2.63 0.87
CA LYS A 115 -0.96 -1.64 -0.22
C LYS A 115 -2.37 -1.38 -0.75
N ILE A 116 -2.51 -0.30 -1.51
CA ILE A 116 -3.67 -0.04 -2.38
C ILE A 116 -3.50 -0.84 -3.67
N VAL A 117 -4.57 -1.51 -4.10
CA VAL A 117 -4.60 -2.40 -5.27
C VAL A 117 -5.83 -2.14 -6.14
N GLY A 118 -5.75 -2.58 -7.40
CA GLY A 118 -6.93 -2.83 -8.21
C GLY A 118 -7.53 -4.20 -7.94
N PHE A 119 -8.69 -4.46 -8.54
CA PHE A 119 -9.34 -5.77 -8.46
C PHE A 119 -10.01 -6.11 -9.78
N LYS A 120 -9.64 -7.24 -10.38
CA LYS A 120 -10.17 -7.72 -11.66
C LYS A 120 -10.26 -9.24 -11.65
N ASN A 121 -11.32 -9.78 -12.24
CA ASN A 121 -11.51 -11.22 -12.41
C ASN A 121 -11.38 -12.05 -11.12
N GLY A 122 -11.81 -11.49 -9.98
CA GLY A 122 -11.79 -12.18 -8.68
C GLY A 122 -10.44 -12.14 -7.95
N PHE A 123 -9.45 -11.37 -8.43
CA PHE A 123 -8.17 -11.24 -7.77
C PHE A 123 -7.68 -9.78 -7.78
N TYR A 124 -6.81 -9.42 -6.84
CA TYR A 124 -6.20 -8.09 -6.82
C TYR A 124 -5.14 -7.96 -7.91
N THR A 125 -4.89 -6.72 -8.35
CA THR A 125 -3.92 -6.43 -9.41
C THR A 125 -3.12 -5.17 -9.09
N PHE A 126 -1.95 -5.03 -9.71
CA PHE A 126 -1.17 -3.78 -9.69
C PHE A 126 -1.60 -2.81 -10.79
N GLU A 127 -2.88 -2.83 -11.18
CA GLU A 127 -3.42 -1.97 -12.22
C GLU A 127 -4.66 -1.23 -11.72
N PRO A 128 -5.00 -0.07 -12.29
CA PRO A 128 -6.24 0.64 -12.03
C PRO A 128 -7.49 -0.23 -12.26
N GLU A 129 -8.58 0.04 -11.53
CA GLU A 129 -8.75 1.18 -10.61
C GLU A 129 -8.25 0.86 -9.19
N PHE A 130 -7.30 1.64 -8.67
CA PHE A 130 -6.71 1.49 -7.32
C PHE A 130 -7.70 1.94 -6.23
N LYS A 131 -8.80 1.20 -6.08
CA LYS A 131 -9.93 1.50 -5.18
C LYS A 131 -10.07 0.50 -4.04
N TYR A 132 -9.11 -0.40 -3.91
CA TYR A 132 -9.14 -1.47 -2.93
C TYR A 132 -7.88 -1.43 -2.08
N VAL A 133 -7.97 -2.02 -0.90
CA VAL A 133 -6.88 -2.14 0.05
C VAL A 133 -6.60 -3.62 0.25
N LEU A 134 -5.35 -4.02 0.00
CA LEU A 134 -4.84 -5.34 0.32
C LEU A 134 -4.35 -5.33 1.76
N LEU A 135 -4.78 -6.35 2.52
CA LEU A 135 -4.42 -6.58 3.91
C LEU A 135 -3.96 -8.02 4.11
N THR A 136 -3.16 -8.22 5.14
CA THR A 136 -2.86 -9.54 5.68
C THR A 136 -3.57 -9.72 7.02
N ASP A 137 -4.33 -10.80 7.19
CA ASP A 137 -4.86 -11.22 8.48
C ASP A 137 -3.79 -11.94 9.28
N ASP A 138 -3.25 -11.29 10.31
CA ASP A 138 -2.11 -11.80 11.05
C ASP A 138 -2.46 -13.07 11.84
N ASN A 139 -3.73 -13.30 12.16
CA ASN A 139 -4.16 -14.49 12.89
C ASN A 139 -4.25 -15.71 11.97
N LEU A 140 -4.68 -15.50 10.73
CA LEU A 140 -4.96 -16.58 9.79
C LEU A 140 -3.88 -16.73 8.70
N GLY A 141 -2.99 -15.75 8.57
CA GLY A 141 -2.00 -15.68 7.50
C GLY A 141 -2.61 -15.61 6.10
N LEU A 142 -3.80 -15.00 5.98
CA LEU A 142 -4.54 -14.92 4.72
C LEU A 142 -4.68 -13.48 4.24
N GLU A 143 -4.66 -13.30 2.94
CA GLU A 143 -4.86 -12.00 2.31
C GLU A 143 -6.34 -11.64 2.24
N ARG A 144 -6.64 -10.36 2.45
CA ARG A 144 -7.98 -9.79 2.40
C ARG A 144 -8.00 -8.57 1.49
N VAL A 145 -9.09 -8.37 0.78
CA VAL A 145 -9.27 -7.18 -0.06
C VAL A 145 -10.56 -6.48 0.34
N ILE A 146 -10.45 -5.19 0.67
CA ILE A 146 -11.59 -4.36 1.07
C ILE A 146 -11.64 -3.05 0.29
N VAL A 147 -12.82 -2.46 0.17
CA VAL A 147 -13.02 -1.20 -0.56
C VAL A 147 -12.39 -0.03 0.21
N LEU A 148 -11.60 0.80 -0.48
CA LEU A 148 -10.86 1.95 0.09
C LEU A 148 -11.77 2.98 0.79
N ASP A 149 -12.99 3.16 0.30
CA ASP A 149 -13.95 4.11 0.86
C ASP A 149 -14.63 3.61 2.13
N ASP A 150 -14.64 2.29 2.36
CA ASP A 150 -15.23 1.68 3.56
C ASP A 150 -14.29 1.77 4.77
N VAL A 151 -13.08 2.27 4.59
CA VAL A 151 -12.07 2.35 5.64
C VAL A 151 -11.57 3.77 5.90
N VAL A 152 -10.93 3.92 7.06
CA VAL A 152 -10.15 5.09 7.47
C VAL A 152 -8.76 4.62 7.87
N PHE A 153 -7.73 5.34 7.45
CA PHE A 153 -6.35 5.07 7.85
C PHE A 153 -5.96 5.94 9.05
N GLU A 154 -5.23 5.35 9.98
CA GLU A 154 -4.62 6.05 11.10
C GLU A 154 -3.15 5.69 11.22
N LEU A 155 -2.41 6.56 11.90
CA LEU A 155 -0.98 6.39 12.13
C LEU A 155 -0.77 5.86 13.55
N GLU A 156 -0.07 4.73 13.66
CA GLU A 156 0.29 4.13 14.95
C GLU A 156 1.81 4.04 15.08
N ARG A 157 2.33 4.33 16.27
CA ARG A 157 3.77 4.18 16.56
C ARG A 157 4.08 2.73 16.87
N LEU A 158 5.17 2.21 16.32
CA LEU A 158 5.70 0.87 16.61
C LEU A 158 6.33 0.78 18.00
#